data_AF-A0A427ABZ7-F1
#
_entry.id   AF-A0A427ABZ7-F1
#
_cell.length_a   1.000
_cell.length_b   1.000
_cell.length_c   1.000
_cell.angle_alpha   90.00
_cell.angle_beta   90.00
_cell.angle_gamma   90.00
#
_symmetry.space_group_name_H-M   'P 1'
#
loop_
_entity.id
_entity.type
_entity.pdbx_description
1 polymer ?
#
loop_
_entity_poly.entity_id
_entity_poly.type
_entity_poly.pdbx_seq_one_letter_code
_entity_poly.pdbx_strand_id
1 'polypeptide(L)'
;MLVPCVLGQHSPCRGFIGSYRTGEAIIPGLPDDLALRCLAKISHGYHGLLECVSKKWKQAIRSMDYAHMKAREGWCGNWLFVLGADSPALWHAYDPDADRWHPLPRMPGFTDDDELCRFSCVSVSNKFLVIGGCHISHSEKRCWETRSLMVFDPFKKKWKGAAYMQIARTDFACAVISDKVYVAGGSNSSSSKGLATAEVYDPHADT
;
A
#
# COMPACT_ATOMS: atom_id res chain seq x y z
N MET A 1 6.23 9.90 11.14
CA MET A 1 7.31 9.55 10.19
C MET A 1 6.75 9.78 8.79
N LEU A 2 7.36 10.66 7.97
CA LEU A 2 6.87 11.04 6.64
C LEU A 2 7.72 10.29 5.59
N VAL A 3 7.08 9.54 4.69
CA VAL A 3 7.76 8.85 3.58
C VAL A 3 7.16 9.32 2.26
N PRO A 4 7.82 10.22 1.52
CA PRO A 4 7.39 10.62 0.17
C PRO A 4 7.82 9.58 -0.87
N CYS A 5 6.98 9.38 -1.88
CA CYS A 5 7.20 8.47 -3.02
C CYS A 5 7.92 9.24 -4.16
N VAL A 6 9.01 8.69 -4.73
CA VAL A 6 9.70 9.28 -5.89
C VAL A 6 9.67 8.26 -7.04
N LEU A 7 9.11 8.67 -8.19
CA LEU A 7 8.90 7.83 -9.38
C LEU A 7 10.14 7.78 -10.28
N GLY A 8 10.54 6.57 -10.68
CA GLY A 8 11.47 6.30 -11.78
C GLY A 8 10.73 6.09 -13.11
N GLN A 9 11.24 6.70 -14.19
CA GLN A 9 10.64 6.67 -15.53
C GLN A 9 11.06 5.42 -16.32
N HIS A 10 10.10 4.77 -17.02
CA HIS A 10 10.42 3.80 -18.09
C HIS A 10 9.48 3.94 -19.32
N SER A 11 10.09 3.67 -20.48
CA SER A 11 9.70 4.00 -21.87
C SER A 11 8.49 3.22 -22.44
N PRO A 12 7.89 3.66 -23.58
CA PRO A 12 6.61 3.15 -24.06
C PRO A 12 6.76 1.95 -25.00
N CYS A 13 5.86 0.96 -24.88
CA CYS A 13 5.68 -0.11 -25.87
C CYS A 13 4.20 -0.26 -26.27
N ARG A 14 4.04 -0.76 -27.51
CA ARG A 14 2.97 -0.55 -28.50
C ARG A 14 1.54 -0.95 -28.09
N GLY A 15 0.59 -0.27 -28.76
CA GLY A 15 -0.86 -0.38 -28.58
C GLY A 15 -1.44 -1.76 -28.90
N PHE A 16 -2.42 -2.15 -28.09
CA PHE A 16 -3.27 -3.31 -28.28
C PHE A 16 -4.66 -2.82 -28.73
N ILE A 17 -5.08 -3.25 -29.93
CA ILE A 17 -6.43 -3.06 -30.46
C ILE A 17 -7.25 -4.26 -29.98
N GLY A 18 -8.15 -4.05 -29.02
CA GLY A 18 -9.02 -5.08 -28.45
C GLY A 18 -10.47 -4.92 -28.88
N SER A 19 -10.92 -5.79 -29.79
CA SER A 19 -12.27 -6.35 -29.97
C SER A 19 -13.44 -5.66 -29.22
N TYR A 20 -14.28 -4.91 -29.95
CA TYR A 20 -15.54 -4.34 -29.49
C TYR A 20 -16.57 -5.44 -29.16
N ARG A 21 -16.71 -5.80 -27.88
CA ARG A 21 -17.88 -6.53 -27.39
C ARG A 21 -19.01 -5.53 -27.15
N THR A 22 -20.20 -5.84 -27.65
CA THR A 22 -21.46 -5.11 -27.48
C THR A 22 -21.86 -5.04 -26.00
N GLY A 23 -21.30 -4.08 -25.27
CA GLY A 23 -21.66 -3.75 -23.90
C GLY A 23 -21.61 -2.23 -23.73
N GLU A 24 -22.77 -1.63 -23.47
CA GLU A 24 -23.01 -0.20 -23.12
C GLU A 24 -21.75 0.56 -22.67
N ALA A 25 -21.23 1.54 -23.42
CA ALA A 25 -19.93 2.19 -23.19
C ALA A 25 -19.70 2.71 -21.75
N ILE A 26 -18.44 2.77 -21.28
CA ILE A 26 -18.11 3.29 -19.94
C ILE A 26 -18.57 4.75 -19.79
N ILE A 27 -18.26 5.57 -20.79
CA ILE A 27 -18.74 6.94 -20.92
C ILE A 27 -19.48 7.01 -22.27
N PRO A 28 -20.78 7.35 -22.29
CA PRO A 28 -21.52 7.47 -23.55
C PRO A 28 -20.82 8.42 -24.53
N GLY A 29 -20.61 7.96 -25.76
CA GLY A 29 -19.95 8.74 -26.81
C GLY A 29 -18.42 8.70 -26.80
N LEU A 30 -17.79 7.93 -25.90
CA LEU A 30 -16.34 7.79 -25.83
C LEU A 30 -15.90 6.32 -25.91
N PRO A 31 -14.86 5.98 -26.69
CA PRO A 31 -14.21 4.67 -26.63
C PRO A 31 -13.75 4.32 -25.21
N ASP A 32 -13.86 3.04 -24.82
CA ASP A 32 -13.59 2.58 -23.45
C ASP A 32 -12.13 2.83 -23.02
N ASP A 33 -11.16 2.80 -23.93
CA ASP A 33 -9.75 3.10 -23.66
C ASP A 33 -9.54 4.58 -23.30
N LEU A 34 -10.19 5.50 -24.04
CA LEU A 34 -10.17 6.93 -23.74
C LEU A 34 -10.94 7.22 -22.45
N ALA A 35 -12.06 6.54 -22.21
CA ALA A 35 -12.82 6.66 -20.96
C ALA A 35 -11.98 6.26 -19.75
N LEU A 36 -11.30 5.11 -19.83
CA LEU A 36 -10.37 4.67 -18.78
C LEU A 36 -9.23 5.67 -18.57
N ARG A 37 -8.69 6.25 -19.64
CA ARG A 37 -7.64 7.26 -19.54
C ARG A 37 -8.13 8.53 -18.86
N CYS A 38 -9.35 8.99 -19.17
CA CYS A 38 -9.98 10.12 -18.49
C CYS A 38 -10.19 9.83 -17.00
N LEU A 39 -10.74 8.67 -16.66
CA LEU A 39 -10.96 8.25 -15.26
C LEU A 39 -9.65 8.07 -14.49
N ALA A 40 -8.59 7.64 -15.16
CA ALA A 40 -7.28 7.48 -14.53
C ALA A 40 -6.70 8.83 -14.07
N LYS A 41 -7.05 9.95 -14.77
CA LYS A 41 -6.55 11.31 -14.45
C LYS A 41 -7.02 11.79 -13.08
N ILE A 42 -8.11 11.23 -12.60
CA ILE A 42 -8.74 11.68 -11.38
C ILE A 42 -7.95 11.12 -10.19
N SER A 43 -7.67 11.97 -9.21
CA SER A 43 -6.98 11.58 -7.98
C SER A 43 -7.71 10.41 -7.29
N HIS A 44 -6.93 9.53 -6.63
CA HIS A 44 -7.46 8.35 -5.97
C HIS A 44 -8.48 8.68 -4.88
N GLY A 45 -8.38 9.87 -4.27
CA GLY A 45 -9.33 10.32 -3.27
C GLY A 45 -10.78 10.42 -3.76
N TYR A 46 -10.99 10.50 -5.07
CA TYR A 46 -12.33 10.52 -5.67
C TYR A 46 -12.85 9.15 -6.06
N HIS A 47 -12.07 8.06 -5.96
CA HIS A 47 -12.50 6.73 -6.43
C HIS A 47 -13.81 6.26 -5.79
N GLY A 48 -14.05 6.59 -4.51
CA GLY A 48 -15.32 6.27 -3.86
C GLY A 48 -16.53 6.94 -4.54
N LEU A 49 -16.37 8.18 -5.00
CA LEU A 49 -17.40 8.90 -5.74
C LEU A 49 -17.56 8.37 -7.17
N LEU A 50 -16.44 8.08 -7.84
CA LEU A 50 -16.45 7.53 -9.19
C LEU A 50 -17.14 6.15 -9.26
N GLU A 51 -16.93 5.30 -8.25
CA GLU A 51 -17.63 4.00 -8.14
C GLU A 51 -19.15 4.14 -7.95
N CYS A 52 -19.64 5.28 -7.47
CA CYS A 52 -21.06 5.53 -7.23
C CYS A 52 -21.80 6.06 -8.47
N VAL A 53 -21.08 6.49 -9.51
CA VAL A 53 -21.69 7.07 -10.73
C VAL A 53 -22.52 6.03 -11.48
N SER A 54 -21.98 4.83 -11.69
CA SER A 54 -22.69 3.72 -12.35
C SER A 54 -22.07 2.37 -12.02
N LYS A 55 -22.83 1.28 -12.21
CA LYS A 55 -22.29 -0.10 -12.08
C LYS A 55 -21.11 -0.33 -13.02
N LYS A 56 -21.11 0.28 -14.21
CA LYS A 56 -20.04 0.12 -15.19
C LYS A 56 -18.77 0.88 -14.79
N TRP A 57 -18.89 2.10 -14.27
CA TRP A 57 -17.75 2.83 -13.69
C TRP A 57 -17.13 2.05 -12.53
N LYS A 58 -17.97 1.52 -11.63
CA LYS A 58 -17.51 0.69 -10.53
C LYS A 58 -16.73 -0.54 -11.01
N GLN A 59 -17.21 -1.23 -12.05
CA GLN A 59 -16.51 -2.37 -12.64
C GLN A 59 -15.19 -1.94 -13.31
N ALA A 60 -15.21 -0.82 -14.04
CA ALA A 60 -14.04 -0.28 -14.73
C ALA A 60 -12.93 0.13 -13.74
N ILE A 61 -13.25 0.87 -12.69
CA ILE A 61 -12.28 1.33 -11.67
C ILE A 61 -11.66 0.16 -10.91
N ARG A 62 -12.41 -0.94 -10.73
CA ARG A 62 -11.94 -2.17 -10.08
C ARG A 62 -11.24 -3.13 -11.04
N SER A 63 -11.17 -2.81 -12.34
CA SER A 63 -10.56 -3.67 -13.34
C SER A 63 -9.04 -3.58 -13.30
N MET A 64 -8.39 -4.65 -13.77
CA MET A 64 -6.94 -4.66 -13.93
C MET A 64 -6.49 -3.65 -15.00
N ASP A 65 -7.32 -3.41 -16.02
CA ASP A 65 -7.02 -2.44 -17.08
C ASP A 65 -6.88 -1.04 -16.53
N TYR A 66 -7.76 -0.63 -15.60
CA TYR A 66 -7.66 0.65 -14.93
C TYR A 66 -6.39 0.76 -14.07
N ALA A 67 -6.06 -0.29 -13.30
CA ALA A 67 -4.84 -0.33 -12.50
C ALA A 67 -3.58 -0.26 -13.37
N HIS A 68 -3.55 -0.99 -14.49
CA HIS A 68 -2.46 -0.93 -15.47
C HIS A 68 -2.34 0.46 -16.12
N MET A 69 -3.47 1.10 -16.46
CA MET A 69 -3.49 2.45 -17.02
C MET A 69 -2.93 3.48 -16.04
N LYS A 70 -3.37 3.44 -14.78
CA LYS A 70 -2.81 4.26 -13.69
C LYS A 70 -1.31 4.02 -13.51
N ALA A 71 -0.86 2.77 -13.50
CA ALA A 71 0.54 2.42 -13.35
C ALA A 71 1.40 2.93 -14.52
N ARG A 72 0.93 2.78 -15.77
CA ARG A 72 1.63 3.24 -16.98
C ARG A 72 1.78 4.76 -17.04
N GLU A 73 0.76 5.50 -16.60
CA GLU A 73 0.77 6.96 -16.59
C GLU A 73 1.43 7.53 -15.31
N GLY A 74 1.92 6.66 -14.40
CA GLY A 74 2.58 7.07 -13.16
C GLY A 74 1.64 7.69 -12.13
N TRP A 75 0.34 7.39 -12.19
CA TRP A 75 -0.69 8.00 -11.35
C TRP A 75 -1.01 7.21 -10.08
N CYS A 76 0.04 6.76 -9.40
CA CYS A 76 -0.01 6.47 -7.97
C CYS A 76 0.23 7.81 -7.25
N GLY A 77 -0.83 8.46 -6.77
CA GLY A 77 -0.70 9.77 -6.11
C GLY A 77 0.31 9.73 -4.95
N ASN A 78 0.78 10.91 -4.53
CA ASN A 78 1.75 11.04 -3.43
C ASN A 78 1.07 10.91 -2.06
N TRP A 79 0.47 9.75 -1.81
CA TRP A 79 -0.27 9.50 -0.59
C TRP A 79 0.67 9.48 0.62
N LEU A 80 0.28 10.20 1.67
CA LEU A 80 0.95 10.15 2.97
C LEU A 80 0.19 9.22 3.89
N PHE A 81 0.83 8.15 4.35
CA PHE A 81 0.25 7.25 5.34
C PHE A 81 0.63 7.70 6.74
N VAL A 82 -0.38 7.88 7.60
CA VAL A 82 -0.24 8.39 8.96
C VAL A 82 -0.96 7.45 9.92
N LEU A 83 -0.28 7.07 11.00
CA LEU A 83 -0.90 6.35 12.11
C LEU A 83 -1.37 7.38 13.14
N GLY A 84 -2.66 7.35 13.47
CA GLY A 84 -3.24 8.28 14.45
C GLY A 84 -2.81 7.96 15.87
N ALA A 85 -2.54 8.99 16.68
CA ALA A 85 -2.17 8.84 18.08
C ALA A 85 -3.32 8.32 18.95
N ASP A 86 -4.57 8.69 18.62
CA ASP A 86 -5.76 8.36 19.42
C ASP A 86 -6.34 6.97 19.13
N SER A 87 -5.86 6.30 18.07
CA SER A 87 -6.22 4.91 17.78
C SER A 87 -5.06 4.19 17.08
N PRO A 88 -4.23 3.45 17.83
CA PRO A 88 -2.95 2.93 17.38
C PRO A 88 -3.03 1.85 16.28
N ALA A 89 -4.24 1.43 15.89
CA ALA A 89 -4.48 0.48 14.80
C ALA A 89 -5.14 1.11 13.56
N LEU A 90 -5.49 2.41 13.60
CA LEU A 90 -6.19 3.10 12.50
C LEU A 90 -5.23 3.95 11.66
N TRP A 91 -4.80 3.36 10.55
CA TRP A 91 -4.05 4.05 9.52
C TRP A 91 -4.95 4.99 8.71
N HIS A 92 -4.41 6.15 8.34
CA HIS A 92 -5.04 7.12 7.47
C HIS A 92 -4.11 7.43 6.30
N ALA A 93 -4.65 7.56 5.10
CA ALA A 93 -3.94 8.07 3.94
C ALA A 93 -4.43 9.48 3.63
N TYR A 94 -3.51 10.42 3.53
CA TYR A 94 -3.78 11.75 3.01
C TYR A 94 -3.42 11.80 1.53
N ASP A 95 -4.39 12.18 0.70
CA ASP A 95 -4.24 12.42 -0.72
C ASP A 95 -4.03 13.92 -0.94
N PRO A 96 -2.80 14.39 -1.23
CA PRO A 96 -2.53 15.82 -1.40
C PRO A 96 -3.14 16.39 -2.68
N ASP A 97 -3.40 15.57 -3.70
CA ASP A 97 -4.00 16.03 -4.96
C ASP A 97 -5.50 16.31 -4.80
N ALA A 98 -6.16 15.56 -3.90
CA ALA A 98 -7.57 15.74 -3.58
C ALA A 98 -7.81 16.59 -2.31
N ASP A 99 -6.74 16.89 -1.56
CA ASP A 99 -6.78 17.46 -0.21
C ASP A 99 -7.77 16.72 0.71
N ARG A 100 -7.63 15.39 0.78
CA ARG A 100 -8.57 14.54 1.52
C ARG A 100 -7.87 13.46 2.33
N TRP A 101 -8.44 13.20 3.50
CA TRP A 101 -8.08 12.07 4.34
C TRP A 101 -8.96 10.85 4.02
N HIS A 102 -8.35 9.68 3.98
CA HIS A 102 -8.99 8.41 3.74
C HIS A 102 -8.62 7.43 4.87
N PRO A 103 -9.59 6.96 5.66
CA PRO A 103 -9.30 5.91 6.63
C PRO A 103 -8.97 4.61 5.89
N LEU A 104 -7.92 3.93 6.32
CA LEU A 104 -7.62 2.59 5.86
C LEU A 104 -8.44 1.57 6.67
N PRO A 105 -8.77 0.41 6.08
CA PRO A 105 -9.27 -0.71 6.87
C PRO A 105 -8.27 -1.06 7.97
N ARG A 106 -8.76 -1.60 9.07
CA ARG A 106 -7.89 -2.09 10.16
C ARG A 106 -6.92 -3.14 9.62
N MET A 107 -5.69 -3.09 10.10
CA MET A 107 -4.70 -4.10 9.80
C MET A 107 -5.13 -5.45 10.42
N PRO A 108 -5.18 -6.54 9.65
CA PRO A 108 -5.50 -7.87 10.17
C PRO A 108 -4.61 -8.26 11.35
N GLY A 109 -5.20 -8.91 12.37
CA GLY A 109 -4.48 -9.35 13.56
C GLY A 109 -4.34 -8.29 14.65
N PHE A 110 -5.06 -7.17 14.55
CA PHE A 110 -5.13 -6.14 15.58
C PHE A 110 -6.56 -5.94 16.07
N THR A 111 -6.74 -5.92 17.39
CA THR A 111 -7.95 -5.47 18.09
C THR A 111 -7.88 -3.96 18.36
N ASP A 112 -8.95 -3.38 18.91
CA ASP A 112 -9.00 -1.95 19.26
C ASP A 112 -7.99 -1.56 20.35
N ASP A 113 -7.66 -2.51 21.23
CA ASP A 113 -6.73 -2.32 22.35
C ASP A 113 -5.29 -2.73 22.01
N ASP A 114 -5.00 -3.12 20.77
CA ASP A 114 -3.67 -3.52 20.33
C ASP A 114 -2.93 -2.33 19.70
N GLU A 115 -1.67 -2.17 20.09
CA GLU A 115 -0.74 -1.19 19.53
C GLU A 115 0.41 -1.91 18.83
N LEU A 116 0.85 -1.35 17.70
CA LEU A 116 2.13 -1.68 17.09
C LEU A 116 3.10 -0.55 17.34
N CYS A 117 4.22 -0.82 18.00
CA CYS A 117 5.28 0.16 18.21
C CYS A 117 6.62 -0.34 17.67
N ARG A 118 7.57 0.58 17.46
CA ARG A 118 8.96 0.26 17.06
C ARG A 118 9.08 -0.55 15.76
N PHE A 119 8.05 -0.48 14.94
CA PHE A 119 7.97 -1.01 13.59
C PHE A 119 8.59 -0.03 12.60
N SER A 120 8.78 -0.48 11.36
CA SER A 120 9.12 0.40 10.25
C SER A 120 8.05 0.34 9.16
N CYS A 121 7.92 1.40 8.37
CA CYS A 121 7.02 1.42 7.23
C CYS A 121 7.68 2.07 6.01
N VAL A 122 7.35 1.55 4.82
CA VAL A 122 7.90 2.00 3.54
C VAL A 122 6.87 1.90 2.44
N SER A 123 7.06 2.68 1.38
CA SER A 123 6.30 2.53 0.14
C SER A 123 7.21 1.97 -0.95
N VAL A 124 6.79 0.89 -1.60
CA VAL A 124 7.52 0.25 -2.70
C VAL A 124 6.52 -0.33 -3.70
N SER A 125 6.79 -0.21 -5.01
CA SER A 125 5.95 -0.75 -6.08
C SER A 125 4.45 -0.40 -5.93
N ASN A 126 4.16 0.85 -5.56
CA ASN A 126 2.81 1.38 -5.32
C ASN A 126 2.02 0.69 -4.20
N LYS A 127 2.73 0.09 -3.24
CA LYS A 127 2.15 -0.53 -2.04
C LYS A 127 2.77 0.10 -0.80
N PHE A 128 2.01 0.10 0.28
CA PHE A 128 2.45 0.57 1.59
C PHE A 128 2.70 -0.63 2.51
N LEU A 129 3.89 -0.71 3.09
CA LEU A 129 4.35 -1.84 3.89
C LEU A 129 4.53 -1.40 5.35
N VAL A 130 4.09 -2.25 6.27
CA VAL A 130 4.36 -2.16 7.71
C VAL A 130 5.12 -3.42 8.12
N ILE A 131 6.26 -3.25 8.77
CA ILE A 131 7.28 -4.29 8.95
C ILE A 131 7.68 -4.37 10.42
N GLY A 132 7.65 -5.58 10.98
CA GLY A 132 8.19 -5.86 12.31
C GLY A 132 7.55 -5.05 13.44
N GLY A 133 8.33 -4.81 14.50
CA GLY A 133 7.89 -4.08 15.69
C GLY A 133 7.54 -4.99 16.88
N CYS A 134 7.01 -4.38 17.95
CA CYS A 134 6.37 -5.09 19.06
C CYS A 134 4.88 -4.87 18.98
N HIS A 135 4.13 -5.97 18.98
CA HIS A 135 2.71 -5.93 19.32
C HIS A 135 2.58 -5.76 20.82
N ILE A 136 1.76 -4.80 21.24
CA ILE A 136 1.37 -4.58 22.63
C ILE A 136 -0.12 -4.82 22.71
N SER A 137 -0.55 -5.76 23.54
CA SER A 137 -1.96 -5.96 23.87
C SER A 137 -2.21 -5.51 25.30
N HIS A 138 -3.01 -4.46 25.48
CA HIS A 138 -3.32 -3.91 26.80
C HIS A 138 -4.27 -4.80 27.61
N SER A 139 -5.21 -5.47 26.92
CA SER A 139 -6.17 -6.39 27.53
C SER A 139 -5.47 -7.65 28.08
N GLU A 140 -4.56 -8.23 27.30
CA GLU A 140 -3.77 -9.41 27.69
C GLU A 140 -2.51 -9.07 28.49
N LYS A 141 -2.17 -7.78 28.63
CA LYS A 141 -0.94 -7.28 29.27
C LYS A 141 0.32 -7.96 28.73
N ARG A 142 0.40 -8.10 27.41
CA ARG A 142 1.47 -8.84 26.72
C ARG A 142 2.14 -7.97 25.65
N CYS A 143 3.47 -8.06 25.52
CA CYS A 143 4.21 -7.54 24.36
C CYS A 143 4.99 -8.68 23.72
N TRP A 144 5.03 -8.75 22.39
CA TRP A 144 5.89 -9.69 21.68
C TRP A 144 6.42 -9.08 20.38
N GLU A 145 7.66 -9.39 20.05
CA GLU A 145 8.24 -8.97 18.77
C GLU A 145 7.63 -9.79 17.63
N THR A 146 7.35 -9.11 16.51
CA THR A 146 6.80 -9.76 15.32
C THR A 146 7.79 -9.82 14.17
N ARG A 147 7.65 -10.89 13.38
CA ARG A 147 8.32 -11.07 12.08
C ARG A 147 7.43 -10.65 10.91
N SER A 148 6.21 -10.19 11.20
CA SER A 148 5.19 -9.94 10.18
C SER A 148 5.57 -8.80 9.25
N LEU A 149 5.15 -8.96 8.01
CA LEU A 149 5.16 -7.92 6.99
C LEU A 149 3.72 -7.81 6.45
N MET A 150 3.14 -6.62 6.58
CA MET A 150 1.78 -6.31 6.15
C MET A 150 1.82 -5.34 4.98
N VAL A 151 1.17 -5.71 3.88
CA VAL A 151 1.14 -4.94 2.64
C VAL A 151 -0.26 -4.40 2.43
N PHE A 152 -0.40 -3.08 2.36
CA PHE A 152 -1.60 -2.41 1.91
C PHE A 152 -1.52 -2.13 0.42
N ASP A 153 -2.54 -2.58 -0.31
CA ASP A 153 -2.74 -2.28 -1.72
C ASP A 153 -3.77 -1.12 -1.83
N PRO A 154 -3.35 0.11 -2.20
CA PRO A 154 -4.24 1.26 -2.28
C PRO A 154 -5.33 1.11 -3.36
N PHE A 155 -5.05 0.34 -4.42
CA PHE A 155 -6.03 0.09 -5.49
C PHE A 155 -7.13 -0.85 -5.02
N LYS A 156 -6.74 -1.91 -4.30
CA LYS A 156 -7.71 -2.88 -3.75
C LYS A 156 -8.32 -2.44 -2.42
N LYS A 157 -7.75 -1.41 -1.79
CA LYS A 157 -8.07 -0.92 -0.44
C LYS A 157 -8.07 -2.06 0.58
N LYS A 158 -7.04 -2.91 0.52
CA LYS A 158 -6.95 -4.12 1.34
C LYS A 158 -5.54 -4.34 1.84
N TRP A 159 -5.46 -4.79 3.09
CA TRP A 159 -4.27 -5.37 3.67
C TRP A 159 -4.12 -6.83 3.27
N LYS A 160 -2.88 -7.28 3.14
CA LYS A 160 -2.50 -8.68 2.95
C LYS A 160 -1.22 -8.95 3.75
N GLY A 161 -1.12 -10.11 4.39
CA GLY A 161 0.15 -10.60 4.90
C GLY A 161 1.08 -11.00 3.74
N ALA A 162 2.37 -10.78 3.95
CA ALA A 162 3.46 -11.14 3.04
C ALA A 162 4.46 -12.06 3.75
N ALA A 163 5.57 -12.40 3.07
CA ALA A 163 6.63 -13.20 3.68
C ALA A 163 7.12 -12.61 5.00
N TYR A 164 7.32 -13.49 5.98
CA TYR A 164 7.84 -13.11 7.28
C TYR A 164 9.34 -12.87 7.20
N MET A 165 9.83 -11.92 8.00
CA MET A 165 11.26 -11.86 8.33
C MET A 165 11.70 -13.19 8.98
N GLN A 166 12.97 -13.53 8.81
CA GLN A 166 13.59 -14.65 9.51
C GLN A 166 13.74 -14.36 11.00
N ILE A 167 14.10 -13.12 11.33
CA ILE A 167 14.33 -12.68 12.71
C ILE A 167 13.34 -11.55 13.03
N ALA A 168 12.71 -11.60 14.22
CA ALA A 168 11.87 -10.51 14.69
C ALA A 168 12.75 -9.31 15.07
N ARG A 169 12.32 -8.09 14.69
CA ARG A 169 13.12 -6.87 14.85
C ARG A 169 12.27 -5.73 15.38
N THR A 170 12.84 -4.96 16.31
CA THR A 170 12.35 -3.66 16.79
C THR A 170 13.45 -2.63 16.63
N ASP A 171 13.10 -1.34 16.45
CA ASP A 171 14.07 -0.23 16.38
C ASP A 171 15.16 -0.42 15.31
N PHE A 172 14.79 -1.02 14.16
CA PHE A 172 15.70 -1.35 13.07
C PHE A 172 15.70 -0.30 11.97
N ALA A 173 16.78 -0.25 11.19
CA ALA A 173 16.86 0.57 9.98
C ALA A 173 16.11 -0.12 8.83
N CYS A 174 15.39 0.66 8.03
CA CYS A 174 14.64 0.17 6.88
C CYS A 174 14.80 1.13 5.70
N ALA A 175 15.04 0.60 4.49
CA ALA A 175 15.16 1.40 3.27
C ALA A 175 14.69 0.62 2.04
N VAL A 176 14.18 1.35 1.05
CA VAL A 176 13.90 0.82 -0.28
C VAL A 176 15.10 1.11 -1.18
N ILE A 177 15.68 0.07 -1.76
CA ILE A 177 16.83 0.19 -2.67
C ILE A 177 16.55 -0.72 -3.87
N SER A 178 16.51 -0.14 -5.07
CA SER A 178 16.22 -0.87 -6.32
C SER A 178 14.96 -1.76 -6.22
N ASP A 179 13.84 -1.17 -5.78
CA ASP A 179 12.53 -1.82 -5.60
C ASP A 179 12.50 -3.00 -4.60
N LYS A 180 13.55 -3.17 -3.80
CA LYS A 180 13.60 -4.15 -2.70
C LYS A 180 13.65 -3.44 -1.36
N VAL A 181 13.11 -4.09 -0.34
CA VAL A 181 13.09 -3.56 1.02
C VAL A 181 14.20 -4.20 1.83
N TYR A 182 15.11 -3.39 2.33
CA TYR A 182 16.21 -3.82 3.18
C TYR A 182 15.91 -3.44 4.62
N VAL A 183 16.07 -4.39 5.52
CA VAL A 183 16.02 -4.16 6.97
C VAL A 183 17.35 -4.55 7.58
N ALA A 184 17.88 -3.73 8.49
CA ALA A 184 19.19 -3.96 9.09
C ALA A 184 19.20 -3.60 10.58
N GLY A 185 19.87 -4.45 11.34
CA GLY A 185 20.04 -4.26 12.77
C GLY A 185 18.74 -4.34 13.57
N GLY A 186 18.60 -3.45 14.55
CA GLY A 186 17.53 -3.45 15.54
C GLY A 186 17.81 -4.36 16.73
N SER A 187 16.77 -4.60 17.51
CA SER A 187 16.83 -5.37 18.75
C SER A 187 15.71 -6.40 18.80
N ASN A 188 15.95 -7.47 19.57
CA ASN A 188 14.94 -8.42 20.00
C ASN A 188 15.35 -9.05 21.34
N SER A 189 14.42 -9.79 21.94
CA SER A 189 14.55 -10.45 23.23
C SER A 189 15.66 -11.50 23.29
N SER A 190 16.16 -11.98 22.14
CA SER A 190 17.23 -12.98 22.08
C SER A 190 18.65 -12.40 22.19
N SER A 191 18.85 -11.10 21.97
CA SER A 191 20.18 -10.47 21.98
C SER A 191 20.18 -9.13 22.72
N SER A 192 20.96 -9.05 23.80
CA SER A 192 21.18 -7.79 24.53
C SER A 192 22.09 -6.79 23.80
N LYS A 193 22.82 -7.24 22.76
CA LYS A 193 23.77 -6.40 21.99
C LYS A 193 23.15 -5.83 20.72
N GLY A 194 21.87 -6.09 20.46
CA GLY A 194 21.23 -5.83 19.18
C GLY A 194 21.57 -6.89 18.12
N LEU A 195 21.00 -6.72 16.93
CA LEU A 195 21.19 -7.61 15.78
C LEU A 195 22.29 -7.07 14.87
N ALA A 196 23.20 -7.94 14.42
CA ALA A 196 24.22 -7.62 13.42
C ALA A 196 23.84 -8.09 12.01
N THR A 197 22.63 -8.62 11.84
CA THR A 197 22.14 -9.19 10.58
C THR A 197 21.28 -8.18 9.82
N ALA A 198 21.22 -8.37 8.51
CA ALA A 198 20.31 -7.66 7.62
C ALA A 198 19.52 -8.67 6.77
N GLU A 199 18.34 -8.27 6.33
CA GLU A 199 17.46 -9.06 5.47
C GLU A 199 16.96 -8.19 4.33
N VAL A 200 16.63 -8.82 3.20
CA VAL A 200 16.04 -8.17 2.03
C VAL A 200 14.74 -8.87 1.69
N TYR A 201 13.70 -8.09 1.42
CA TYR A 201 12.42 -8.55 0.91
C TYR A 201 12.26 -8.09 -0.54
N ASP A 202 11.90 -9.02 -1.40
CA ASP A 202 11.55 -8.80 -2.81
C ASP A 202 10.02 -8.80 -2.97
N PRO A 203 9.38 -7.63 -3.18
CA PRO A 203 7.93 -7.54 -3.32
C PRO A 203 7.35 -8.26 -4.55
N HIS A 204 8.18 -8.56 -5.57
CA HIS A 204 7.74 -9.27 -6.76
C HIS A 204 7.68 -10.78 -6.53
N ALA A 205 8.63 -11.32 -5.76
CA ALA A 205 8.68 -12.74 -5.44
C ALA A 205 7.92 -13.10 -4.14
N ASP A 206 7.62 -12.11 -3.30
CA ASP A 206 7.10 -12.29 -1.95
C ASP A 206 8.03 -13.19 -1.11
N THR A 207 9.33 -12.83 -1.07
CA THR A 207 10.41 -13.55 -0.38
C THR A 207 11.38 -12.63 0.30
#